data_AF-A0A3B0A6L3-F1
#
_entry.id   AF-A0A3B0A6L3-F1
#
_cell.length_a   1.000
_cell.length_b   1.000
_cell.length_c   1.000
_cell.angle_alpha   90.00
_cell.angle_beta   90.00
_cell.angle_gamma   90.00
#
_symmetry.space_group_name_H-M   'P 1'
#
loop_
_entity.id
_entity.type
_entity.pdbx_description
1 polymer ?
#
loop_
_entity_poly.entity_id
_entity_poly.type
_entity_poly.pdbx_seq_one_letter_code
_entity_poly.pdbx_strand_id
1 'polypeptide(L)'
;MDGPVRVTGPLLAVLDALLDADDNELHGWAIMKATGKSGPTIYKMLERLAESKWVTSRWEEDAEPGKPRRRYYRLTPHGVTSARELIAARRPKPAPTTRPRLAFGWCEA
;
A
#
# COMPACT_ATOMS: atom_id res chain seq x y z
N MET A 1 -16.07 -5.48 12.99
CA MET A 1 -15.47 -4.40 12.19
C MET A 1 -14.05 -4.19 12.72
N ASP A 2 -13.14 -5.10 12.39
CA ASP A 2 -11.74 -5.00 12.80
C ASP A 2 -10.97 -4.19 11.76
N GLY A 3 -10.71 -2.93 12.09
CA GLY A 3 -9.97 -2.00 11.25
C GLY A 3 -8.95 -1.23 12.08
N PRO A 4 -7.98 -0.55 11.44
CA PRO A 4 -6.91 0.12 12.16
C PRO A 4 -7.47 1.19 13.10
N VAL A 5 -7.15 1.07 14.40
CA VAL A 5 -7.65 1.92 15.51
C VAL A 5 -7.52 3.43 15.26
N ARG A 6 -6.56 3.85 14.43
CA ARG A 6 -6.33 5.25 14.08
C ARG A 6 -5.97 5.42 12.61
N VAL A 7 -6.85 6.09 11.87
CA VAL A 7 -6.64 6.42 10.47
C VAL A 7 -5.84 7.72 10.36
N THR A 8 -4.77 7.70 9.58
CA THR A 8 -3.84 8.83 9.40
C THR A 8 -3.54 9.04 7.92
N GLY A 9 -3.05 10.22 7.54
CA GLY A 9 -2.65 10.49 6.15
C GLY A 9 -1.68 9.46 5.56
N PRO A 10 -0.60 9.06 6.27
CA PRO A 10 0.29 8.01 5.79
C PRO A 10 -0.39 6.64 5.64
N LEU A 11 -1.32 6.28 6.53
CA LEU A 11 -2.08 5.04 6.41
C LEU A 11 -2.93 5.03 5.13
N LEU A 12 -3.62 6.13 4.84
CA LEU A 12 -4.40 6.26 3.60
C LEU A 12 -3.50 6.19 2.36
N ALA A 13 -2.35 6.85 2.38
CA ALA A 13 -1.39 6.78 1.27
C ALA A 13 -0.87 5.36 1.03
N VAL A 14 -0.60 4.58 2.08
CA VAL A 14 -0.21 3.17 1.96
C VAL A 14 -1.35 2.34 1.36
N LEU A 15 -2.60 2.57 1.79
CA LEU A 15 -3.76 1.87 1.26
C LEU A 15 -4.02 2.21 -0.21
N ASP A 16 -3.96 3.49 -0.61
CA ASP A 16 -4.05 3.90 -2.01
C ASP A 16 -2.95 3.21 -2.84
N ALA A 17 -1.69 3.21 -2.38
CA ALA A 17 -0.58 2.56 -3.10
C ALA A 17 -0.78 1.05 -3.27
N LEU A 18 -1.31 0.36 -2.26
CA LEU A 18 -1.61 -1.07 -2.33
C LEU A 18 -2.85 -1.37 -3.20
N LEU A 19 -3.81 -0.45 -3.27
CA LEU A 19 -4.96 -0.57 -4.17
C LEU A 19 -4.56 -0.33 -5.63
N ASP A 20 -3.71 0.66 -5.89
CA ASP A 20 -3.19 0.97 -7.22
C ASP A 20 -2.32 -0.16 -7.79
N ALA A 21 -1.78 -1.02 -6.92
CA ALA A 21 -1.00 -2.19 -7.32
C ALA A 21 -1.83 -3.34 -7.88
N ASP A 22 -3.17 -3.30 -7.78
CA ASP A 22 -4.13 -4.29 -8.34
C ASP A 22 -3.68 -5.75 -8.21
N ASP A 23 -4.08 -6.47 -7.15
CA ASP A 23 -3.72 -7.87 -6.82
C ASP A 23 -2.21 -8.22 -6.82
N ASN A 24 -1.32 -7.35 -7.29
CA ASN A 24 0.12 -7.50 -7.24
C ASN A 24 0.64 -7.15 -5.85
N GLU A 25 1.82 -7.69 -5.54
CA GLU A 25 2.44 -7.50 -4.24
C GLU A 25 3.53 -6.43 -4.32
N LEU A 26 3.51 -5.50 -3.37
CA LEU A 26 4.50 -4.43 -3.29
C LEU A 26 5.51 -4.71 -2.20
N HIS A 27 6.79 -4.49 -2.49
CA HIS A 27 7.83 -4.48 -1.46
C HIS A 27 7.93 -3.09 -0.81
N GLY A 28 8.47 -3.03 0.41
CA GLY A 28 8.50 -1.80 1.23
C GLY A 28 9.10 -0.57 0.52
N TRP A 29 10.14 -0.75 -0.29
CA TRP A 29 10.74 0.34 -1.06
C TRP A 29 9.80 0.90 -2.15
N ALA A 30 9.06 0.05 -2.87
CA ALA A 30 8.07 0.51 -3.84
C ALA A 30 6.98 1.35 -3.17
N ILE A 31 6.54 0.93 -1.97
CA ILE A 31 5.55 1.67 -1.17
C ILE A 31 6.13 3.01 -0.71
N MET A 32 7.38 3.05 -0.26
CA MET A 32 8.06 4.31 0.08
C MET A 32 8.13 5.26 -1.13
N LYS A 33 8.47 4.75 -2.32
CA LYS A 33 8.55 5.53 -3.56
C LYS A 33 7.17 6.08 -3.97
N ALA A 34 6.13 5.25 -3.92
CA ALA A 34 4.76 5.63 -4.28
C ALA A 34 4.17 6.68 -3.32
N THR A 35 4.48 6.57 -2.03
CA THR A 35 3.87 7.43 -0.99
C THR A 35 4.70 8.65 -0.60
N GLY A 36 5.99 8.67 -0.95
CA GLY A 36 6.96 9.68 -0.53
C GLY A 36 7.16 9.74 0.99
N LYS A 37 6.85 8.65 1.72
CA LYS A 37 7.00 8.58 3.19
C LYS A 37 8.26 7.84 3.59
N SER A 38 8.76 8.16 4.78
CA SER A 38 9.94 7.51 5.35
C SER A 38 9.68 6.02 5.65
N GLY A 39 10.73 5.22 5.55
CA GLY A 39 10.67 3.77 5.82
C GLY A 39 10.03 3.43 7.17
N PRO A 40 10.46 4.05 8.30
CA PRO A 40 9.86 3.78 9.61
C PRO A 40 8.36 4.06 9.65
N THR A 41 7.90 5.10 8.95
CA THR A 41 6.48 5.43 8.86
C THR A 41 5.72 4.33 8.12
N ILE A 42 6.26 3.88 6.98
CA ILE A 42 5.65 2.82 6.17
C ILE A 42 5.57 1.51 6.94
N TYR A 43 6.67 1.07 7.56
CA TYR A 43 6.67 -0.19 8.31
C TYR A 43 5.69 -0.16 9.49
N LYS A 44 5.59 0.98 10.19
CA LYS A 44 4.59 1.16 11.25
C LYS A 44 3.15 1.08 10.72
N MET A 45 2.87 1.60 9.52
CA MET A 45 1.53 1.47 8.93
C MET A 45 1.25 0.05 8.47
N LEU A 46 2.23 -0.62 7.85
CA LEU A 46 2.11 -2.01 7.39
C LEU A 46 1.89 -2.98 8.56
N GLU A 47 2.59 -2.77 9.68
CA GLU A 47 2.41 -3.56 10.91
C GLU A 47 0.96 -3.45 11.42
N ARG A 48 0.44 -2.22 11.54
CA ARG A 48 -0.94 -1.98 11.99
C ARG A 48 -2.00 -2.57 11.04
N LEU A 49 -1.74 -2.52 9.73
CA LEU A 49 -2.62 -3.13 8.74
C LEU A 49 -2.57 -4.66 8.80
N ALA A 50 -1.41 -5.24 9.09
CA ALA A 50 -1.24 -6.67 9.30
C ALA A 50 -1.92 -7.15 10.60
N GLU A 51 -1.79 -6.41 11.70
CA GLU A 51 -2.52 -6.65 12.96
C GLU A 51 -4.04 -6.66 12.73
N SER A 52 -4.53 -5.77 11.86
CA SER A 52 -5.94 -5.69 11.47
C SER A 52 -6.35 -6.73 10.42
N LYS A 53 -5.42 -7.57 9.93
CA LYS A 53 -5.61 -8.57 8.85
C LYS A 53 -6.02 -7.97 7.49
N TRP A 54 -5.75 -6.69 7.27
CA TRP A 54 -6.02 -6.03 5.98
C TRP A 54 -4.92 -6.30 4.97
N VAL A 55 -3.71 -6.58 5.43
CA VAL A 55 -2.54 -6.86 4.60
C VAL A 55 -1.94 -8.20 4.98
N THR A 56 -1.53 -8.98 3.97
CA THR A 56 -0.63 -10.12 4.14
C THR A 56 0.78 -9.69 3.82
N SER A 57 1.75 -10.38 4.40
CA SER A 57 3.15 -10.21 4.02
C SER A 57 3.76 -11.56 3.70
N ARG A 58 4.56 -11.64 2.64
CA ARG A 58 5.40 -12.79 2.36
C ARG A 58 6.86 -12.38 2.22
N TRP A 59 7.75 -13.28 2.59
CA TRP A 59 9.16 -13.14 2.27
C TRP A 59 9.40 -13.63 0.85
N GLU A 60 10.38 -13.02 0.17
CA GLU A 60 10.92 -13.53 -1.07
C GLU A 60 11.43 -14.96 -0.87
N GLU A 61 10.94 -15.88 -1.67
CA GLU A 61 11.27 -17.31 -1.60
C GLU A 61 12.64 -17.57 -2.26
N ASP A 62 12.84 -17.05 -3.47
CA ASP A 62 14.09 -17.19 -4.24
C ASP A 62 15.06 -16.02 -4.01
N ALA A 63 15.41 -15.75 -2.76
CA ALA A 63 16.43 -14.75 -2.47
C ALA A 63 17.82 -15.30 -2.85
N GLU A 64 18.54 -14.60 -3.71
CA GLU A 64 19.92 -14.95 -4.06
C GLU A 64 20.83 -15.02 -2.82
N PRO A 65 21.70 -16.02 -2.72
CA PRO A 65 22.63 -16.13 -1.61
C PRO A 65 23.51 -14.88 -1.50
N GLY A 66 23.50 -14.26 -0.33
CA GLY A 66 24.26 -13.03 -0.04
C GLY A 66 23.47 -11.72 -0.17
N LYS A 67 22.20 -11.75 -0.64
CA LYS A 67 21.33 -10.57 -0.64
C LYS A 67 20.28 -10.63 0.48
N PRO A 68 19.96 -9.49 1.13
CA PRO A 68 18.89 -9.46 2.11
C PRO A 68 17.54 -9.72 1.43
N ARG A 69 16.79 -10.67 2.01
CA ARG A 69 15.46 -11.06 1.51
C ARG A 69 14.51 -9.87 1.49
N ARG A 70 13.74 -9.72 0.42
CA ARG A 70 12.69 -8.71 0.34
C ARG A 70 11.41 -9.21 1.01
N ARG A 71 10.66 -8.30 1.62
CA ARG A 71 9.31 -8.58 2.13
C ARG A 71 8.28 -7.89 1.25
N TYR A 72 7.37 -8.69 0.71
CA TYR A 72 6.28 -8.25 -0.14
C TYR A 72 4.99 -8.17 0.67
N TYR A 73 4.13 -7.22 0.30
CA TYR A 73 2.88 -6.91 0.98
C TYR A 73 1.74 -6.84 -0.03
N ARG A 74 0.59 -7.38 0.33
CA ARG A 74 -0.64 -7.35 -0.47
C ARG A 74 -1.84 -7.14 0.41
N LEU A 75 -2.87 -6.46 -0.11
CA LEU A 75 -4.17 -6.43 0.56
C LEU A 75 -4.81 -7.83 0.56
N THR A 76 -5.48 -8.19 1.63
CA THR A 76 -6.41 -9.32 1.66
C THR A 76 -7.71 -8.93 0.94
N PRO A 77 -8.56 -9.88 0.51
CA PRO A 77 -9.88 -9.54 -0.03
C PRO A 77 -10.71 -8.67 0.91
N HIS A 78 -10.64 -8.94 2.22
CA HIS A 78 -11.24 -8.09 3.25
C HIS A 78 -10.60 -6.69 3.28
N GLY A 79 -9.27 -6.62 3.26
CA GLY A 79 -8.53 -5.37 3.24
C GLY A 79 -8.83 -4.51 2.02
N VAL A 80 -9.03 -5.09 0.84
CA VAL A 80 -9.41 -4.37 -0.38
C VAL A 80 -10.75 -3.66 -0.20
N THR A 81 -11.78 -4.39 0.24
CA THR A 81 -13.12 -3.83 0.46
C THR A 81 -13.07 -2.74 1.53
N SER A 82 -12.48 -3.03 2.69
CA SER A 82 -12.40 -2.08 3.80
C SER A 82 -11.56 -0.85 3.47
N ALA A 83 -10.49 -0.99 2.69
CA ALA A 83 -9.66 0.13 2.26
C ALA A 83 -10.43 1.06 1.31
N ARG A 84 -11.17 0.49 0.33
CA ARG A 84 -12.00 1.26 -0.60
C ARG A 84 -13.07 2.05 0.14
N GLU A 85 -13.78 1.42 1.08
CA GLU A 85 -14.78 2.08 1.93
C GLU A 85 -14.15 3.21 2.76
N LEU A 86 -13.01 2.95 3.39
CA LEU A 86 -12.33 3.92 4.23
C LEU A 86 -11.85 5.14 3.43
N ILE A 87 -11.28 4.92 2.25
CA ILE A 87 -10.82 6.00 1.36
C ILE A 87 -12.03 6.77 0.82
N ALA A 88 -13.11 6.10 0.43
CA ALA A 88 -14.33 6.76 -0.03
C ALA A 88 -14.96 7.64 1.06
N ALA A 89 -15.01 7.16 2.31
CA ALA A 89 -15.53 7.92 3.45
C ALA A 89 -14.69 9.15 3.82
N ARG A 90 -13.40 9.17 3.42
CA ARG A 90 -12.46 10.26 3.74
C ARG A 90 -12.10 11.15 2.56
N ARG A 91 -12.42 10.75 1.32
CA ARG A 91 -12.36 11.66 0.19
C ARG A 91 -13.45 12.72 0.39
N PRO A 92 -13.11 14.01 0.46
CA PRO A 92 -14.13 15.04 0.32
C PRO A 92 -14.82 14.83 -1.03
N LYS A 93 -16.15 14.98 -1.09
CA LYS A 93 -16.94 14.88 -2.33
C LYS A 93 -16.24 15.71 -3.42
N PRO A 94 -15.79 15.12 -4.54
CA PRO A 94 -14.99 15.86 -5.49
C PRO A 94 -15.83 16.94 -6.18
N ALA A 95 -15.33 18.17 -6.18
CA ALA A 95 -15.60 19.09 -7.29
C ALA A 95 -14.88 18.54 -8.54
N PRO A 96 -15.50 18.61 -9.73
CA PRO A 96 -14.97 17.94 -10.93
C PRO A 96 -13.61 18.52 -11.30
N THR A 97 -12.56 17.72 -11.12
CA THR A 97 -11.23 18.03 -11.63
C THR A 97 -10.67 16.80 -12.34
N THR A 98 -10.45 16.98 -13.65
CA THR A 98 -9.80 16.05 -14.56
C THR A 98 -8.44 15.63 -14.01
N ARG A 99 -8.30 14.36 -13.62
CA ARG A 99 -6.99 13.81 -13.23
C ARG A 99 -6.19 13.50 -14.50
N PRO A 100 -4.94 13.98 -14.65
CA PRO A 100 -4.06 13.45 -15.67
C PRO A 100 -3.71 12.00 -15.30
N ARG A 101 -3.87 11.06 -16.25
CA ARG A 101 -3.37 9.68 -16.11
C ARG A 101 -1.87 9.75 -15.83
N LEU A 102 -1.44 9.14 -14.73
CA LEU A 102 -0.03 8.87 -14.46
C LEU A 102 0.48 7.94 -15.58
N ALA A 103 1.25 8.49 -16.51
CA ALA A 103 2.06 7.71 -17.43
C ALA A 103 3.22 7.11 -16.62
N PHE A 104 3.11 5.84 -16.26
CA PHE A 104 4.23 5.07 -15.74
C PHE A 104 5.22 4.83 -16.87
N GLY A 105 6.33 5.59 -16.87
CA GLY A 105 7.50 5.31 -17.70
C GLY A 105 8.20 4.04 -17.20
N TRP A 106 7.99 2.95 -17.92
CA TRP A 106 8.84 1.76 -17.89
C TRP A 106 10.03 2.07 -18.81
N CYS A 107 11.25 1.91 -18.30
CA CYS A 107 12.45 2.23 -19.08
C CYS A 107 12.88 0.97 -19.85
N GLU A 108 12.59 0.95 -21.15
CA GLU A 108 13.42 0.29 -22.16
C GLU A 108 14.46 1.31 -22.66
N ALA A 109 15.73 0.90 -22.62
CA ALA A 109 16.84 1.22 -23.53
C ALA A 109 18.18 0.95 -22.82
#